data_AF-A0A355RC74-F1
#
_entry.id   AF-A0A355RC74-F1
#
_cell.length_a   1.000
_cell.length_b   1.000
_cell.length_c   1.000
_cell.angle_alpha   90.00
_cell.angle_beta   90.00
_cell.angle_gamma   90.00
#
_symmetry.space_group_name_H-M   'P 1'
#
loop_
_entity.id
_entity.type
_entity.pdbx_description
1 polymer ?
#
loop_
_entity_poly.entity_id
_entity_poly.type
_entity_poly.pdbx_seq_one_letter_code
_entity_poly.pdbx_strand_id
1 'polypeptide(L)'
;KTGAQKICGDMGLEVAFEKVGGFDPVAFDEGCVNAVRNATERLGYSHRNIISGAGHDACWVNQVAPTAMIMCPCVDGLSHNEAEDISKDWATAGANVLFHAVVETAVITE
;
A
#
# COMPACT_ATOMS: atom_id res chain seq x y z
N LYS A 1 -21.04 10.48 14.98
CA LYS A 1 -22.49 10.30 14.77
C LYS A 1 -23.30 11.40 15.46
N THR A 2 -23.08 11.66 16.75
CA THR A 2 -23.76 12.72 17.54
C THR A 2 -23.68 14.12 16.92
N GLY A 3 -22.53 14.54 16.39
CA GLY A 3 -22.39 15.85 15.73
C GLY A 3 -23.29 16.01 14.49
N ALA A 4 -23.26 15.02 13.60
CA ALA A 4 -24.11 15.03 12.40
C ALA A 4 -25.61 14.96 12.73
N GLN A 5 -26.01 14.17 13.74
CA GLN A 5 -27.39 14.14 14.23
C GLN A 5 -27.86 15.50 14.74
N LYS A 6 -27.02 16.22 15.49
CA LYS A 6 -27.32 17.57 15.96
C LYS A 6 -27.53 18.54 14.79
N ILE A 7 -26.62 18.54 13.81
CA ILE A 7 -26.71 19.42 12.63
C ILE A 7 -28.02 19.17 11.87
N CYS A 8 -28.34 17.90 11.58
CA CYS A 8 -29.58 17.55 10.88
C CYS A 8 -30.82 17.96 11.70
N GLY A 9 -30.82 17.71 13.01
CA GLY A 9 -31.90 18.13 13.90
C GLY A 9 -32.13 19.63 13.92
N ASP A 10 -31.07 20.44 14.02
CA ASP A 10 -31.14 21.91 13.97
C ASP A 10 -31.69 22.41 12.62
N MET A 11 -31.58 21.61 11.55
CA MET A 11 -32.10 21.90 10.21
C MET A 11 -33.47 21.26 9.91
N GLY A 12 -34.05 20.50 10.86
CA GLY A 12 -35.29 19.75 10.63
C GLY A 12 -35.17 18.57 9.66
N LEU A 13 -33.97 18.00 9.53
CA LEU A 13 -33.66 16.86 8.66
C LEU A 13 -33.41 15.58 9.47
N GLU A 14 -33.60 14.43 8.82
CA GLU A 14 -33.25 13.11 9.36
C GLU A 14 -31.92 12.60 8.77
N VAL A 15 -31.20 11.76 9.51
CA VAL A 15 -29.94 11.15 9.07
C VAL A 15 -29.83 9.68 9.49
N ALA A 16 -29.40 8.83 8.56
CA ALA A 16 -29.09 7.42 8.80
C ALA A 16 -27.60 7.15 8.52
N PHE A 17 -27.02 6.17 9.22
CA PHE A 17 -25.62 5.78 9.06
C PHE A 17 -25.50 4.29 8.78
N GLU A 18 -24.84 3.94 7.69
CA GLU A 18 -24.47 2.56 7.34
C GLU A 18 -22.95 2.47 7.19
N LYS A 19 -22.33 1.45 7.81
CA LYS A 19 -20.90 1.19 7.58
C LYS A 19 -20.78 0.32 6.34
N VAL A 20 -20.35 0.93 5.24
CA VAL A 20 -20.25 0.26 3.93
C VAL A 20 -18.88 -0.40 3.66
N GLY A 21 -17.88 -0.13 4.49
CA GLY A 21 -16.54 -0.67 4.29
C GLY A 21 -15.59 -0.42 5.45
N GLY A 22 -14.49 -1.17 5.43
CA GLY A 22 -13.38 -1.10 6.38
C GLY A 22 -12.72 -2.46 6.51
N PHE A 23 -11.41 -2.46 6.76
CA PHE A 23 -10.63 -3.66 7.04
C PHE A 23 -9.68 -3.37 8.21
N ASP A 24 -9.29 -4.40 8.94
CA ASP A 24 -8.33 -4.28 10.04
C ASP A 24 -6.91 -4.06 9.50
N PRO A 25 -5.99 -3.43 10.28
CA PRO A 25 -4.61 -3.26 9.86
C PRO A 25 -3.98 -4.58 9.40
N VAL A 26 -3.37 -4.56 8.21
CA VAL A 26 -2.80 -5.75 7.58
C VAL A 26 -1.29 -5.80 7.83
N ALA A 27 -0.82 -6.89 8.43
CA ALA A 27 0.60 -7.24 8.44
C ALA A 27 0.89 -8.15 7.23
N PHE A 28 1.86 -7.73 6.42
CA PHE A 28 2.34 -8.51 5.27
C PHE A 28 3.26 -9.65 5.72
N ASP A 29 3.38 -10.66 4.87
CA ASP A 29 4.20 -11.84 5.12
C ASP A 29 5.68 -11.45 5.32
N GLU A 30 6.29 -11.91 6.42
CA GLU A 30 7.67 -11.57 6.78
C GLU A 30 8.68 -12.08 5.75
N GLY A 31 8.41 -13.24 5.13
CA GLY A 31 9.25 -13.80 4.08
C GLY A 31 9.28 -12.91 2.84
N CYS A 32 8.11 -12.50 2.36
CA CYS A 32 7.98 -11.56 1.23
C CYS A 32 8.59 -10.19 1.56
N VAL A 33 8.36 -9.65 2.76
CA VAL A 33 8.96 -8.38 3.20
C VAL A 33 10.49 -8.47 3.21
N ASN A 34 11.05 -9.58 3.69
CA ASN A 34 12.49 -9.79 3.70
C ASN A 34 13.05 -9.97 2.28
N ALA A 35 12.34 -10.66 1.37
CA ALA A 35 12.75 -10.76 -0.03
C ALA A 35 12.87 -9.37 -0.69
N VAL A 36 11.89 -8.50 -0.46
CA VAL A 36 11.92 -7.09 -0.91
C VAL A 36 13.10 -6.33 -0.32
N ARG A 37 13.31 -6.44 1.01
CA ARG A 37 14.43 -5.77 1.69
C ARG A 37 15.77 -6.22 1.11
N ASN A 38 16.00 -7.53 1.02
CA ASN A 38 17.24 -8.10 0.53
C ASN A 38 17.52 -7.70 -0.92
N ALA A 39 16.48 -7.68 -1.78
CA ALA A 39 16.62 -7.18 -3.15
C ALA A 39 17.04 -5.71 -3.19
N THR A 40 16.45 -4.89 -2.32
CA THR A 40 16.77 -3.45 -2.22
C THR A 40 18.19 -3.20 -1.75
N GLU A 41 18.63 -3.93 -0.72
CA GLU A 41 20.00 -3.88 -0.18
C GLU A 41 21.04 -4.32 -1.23
N ARG A 42 20.77 -5.43 -1.94
CA ARG A 42 21.64 -5.94 -3.02
C ARG A 42 21.81 -4.95 -4.17
N LEU A 43 20.75 -4.20 -4.50
CA LEU A 43 20.78 -3.16 -5.53
C LEU A 43 21.38 -1.84 -5.04
N GLY A 44 21.67 -1.70 -3.75
CA GLY A 44 22.31 -0.51 -3.17
C GLY A 44 21.38 0.70 -3.03
N TYR A 45 20.06 0.51 -3.04
CA TYR A 45 19.10 1.60 -2.85
C TYR A 45 18.87 1.89 -1.36
N SER A 46 18.71 3.16 -1.01
CA SER A 46 18.27 3.55 0.33
C SER A 46 16.84 3.07 0.57
N HIS A 47 16.55 2.55 1.76
CA HIS A 47 15.22 2.06 2.10
C HIS A 47 14.88 2.27 3.58
N ARG A 48 13.59 2.12 3.90
CA ARG A 48 13.06 2.08 5.26
C ARG A 48 11.80 1.24 5.30
N ASN A 49 11.43 0.77 6.49
CA ASN A 49 10.11 0.21 6.69
C ASN A 49 9.06 1.33 6.66
N ILE A 50 7.89 1.03 6.08
CA ILE A 50 6.76 1.94 5.99
C ILE A 50 5.46 1.17 6.15
N ILE A 51 4.47 1.81 6.78
CA ILE A 51 3.10 1.31 6.87
C ILE A 51 2.30 2.04 5.78
N SER A 52 1.58 1.32 4.91
CA SER A 52 0.72 1.98 3.95
C SER A 52 -0.46 2.64 4.65
N GLY A 53 -0.69 3.93 4.35
CA GLY A 53 -1.85 4.68 4.81
C GLY A 53 -3.11 4.46 3.96
N ALA A 54 -2.97 3.79 2.81
CA ALA A 54 -4.05 3.54 1.86
C ALA A 54 -4.35 2.04 1.73
N GLY A 55 -5.59 1.73 1.34
CA GLY A 55 -5.97 0.38 0.94
C GLY A 55 -5.46 0.06 -0.46
N HIS A 56 -4.98 -1.17 -0.65
CA HIS A 56 -4.54 -1.70 -1.94
C HIS A 56 -5.10 -3.12 -2.12
N ASP A 57 -5.17 -3.60 -3.36
CA ASP A 57 -5.61 -4.97 -3.63
C ASP A 57 -4.77 -6.01 -2.89
N ALA A 58 -3.47 -5.74 -2.71
CA ALA A 58 -2.55 -6.55 -1.92
C ALA A 58 -3.04 -6.80 -0.48
N CYS A 59 -3.77 -5.87 0.14
CA CYS A 59 -4.35 -6.06 1.48
C CYS A 59 -5.35 -7.23 1.52
N TRP A 60 -6.07 -7.46 0.41
CA TRP A 60 -7.01 -8.56 0.26
C TRP A 60 -6.30 -9.85 -0.17
N VAL A 61 -5.35 -9.76 -1.10
CA VAL A 61 -4.54 -10.91 -1.54
C VAL A 61 -3.77 -11.54 -0.37
N ASN A 62 -3.32 -10.72 0.59
CA ASN A 62 -2.64 -11.18 1.80
C ASN A 62 -3.47 -12.14 2.67
N GLN A 63 -4.78 -12.23 2.48
CA GLN A 63 -5.62 -13.20 3.19
C GLN A 63 -5.51 -14.62 2.64
N VAL A 64 -4.99 -14.79 1.43
CA VAL A 64 -4.98 -16.08 0.71
C VAL A 64 -3.60 -16.48 0.19
N ALA A 65 -2.62 -15.57 0.19
CA ALA A 65 -1.25 -15.86 -0.22
C ALA A 65 -0.23 -14.98 0.52
N PRO A 66 1.01 -15.46 0.74
CA PRO A 66 2.12 -14.63 1.20
C PRO A 66 2.29 -13.41 0.29
N THR A 67 2.20 -12.21 0.87
CA THR A 67 2.16 -10.96 0.11
C THR A 67 3.02 -9.91 0.81
N ALA A 68 3.66 -9.04 0.03
CA ALA A 68 4.26 -7.79 0.48
C ALA A 68 4.10 -6.71 -0.58
N MET A 69 4.41 -5.46 -0.23
CA MET A 69 4.37 -4.32 -1.15
C MET A 69 5.72 -3.63 -1.24
N ILE A 70 5.97 -3.00 -2.39
CA ILE A 70 7.13 -2.14 -2.65
C ILE A 70 6.58 -0.74 -2.91
N MET A 71 7.12 0.26 -2.20
CA MET A 71 6.75 1.67 -2.39
C MET A 71 7.93 2.42 -2.97
N CYS A 72 7.70 3.20 -4.02
CA CYS A 72 8.61 4.24 -4.47
C CYS A 72 8.08 5.63 -4.03
N PRO A 73 8.94 6.65 -3.88
CA PRO A 73 8.47 8.00 -3.56
C PRO A 73 7.65 8.60 -4.71
N CYS A 74 6.80 9.57 -4.38
CA CYS A 74 6.20 10.50 -5.32
C CYS A 74 6.48 11.95 -4.88
N VAL A 75 6.48 12.87 -5.85
CA VAL A 75 6.75 14.29 -5.59
C VAL A 75 5.72 14.84 -4.62
N ASP A 76 6.20 15.47 -3.54
CA ASP A 76 5.39 16.05 -2.46
C ASP A 76 4.40 15.10 -1.76
N GLY A 77 4.55 13.78 -1.95
CA GLY A 77 3.61 12.79 -1.42
C GLY A 77 2.22 12.87 -2.03
N LEU A 78 2.08 13.53 -3.18
CA LEU A 78 0.80 13.77 -3.84
C LEU A 78 0.29 12.48 -4.50
N SER A 79 -1.01 12.23 -4.37
CA SER A 79 -1.71 11.19 -5.14
C SER A 79 -3.18 11.55 -5.35
N HIS A 80 -3.88 10.80 -6.22
CA HIS A 80 -5.28 11.07 -6.62
C HIS A 80 -5.45 12.50 -7.19
N ASN A 81 -4.41 12.96 -7.88
CA ASN A 81 -4.32 14.29 -8.46
C ASN A 81 -3.59 14.19 -9.80
N GLU A 82 -4.00 14.97 -10.79
CA GLU A 82 -3.39 14.97 -12.13
C GLU A 82 -1.91 15.42 -12.13
N ALA A 83 -1.46 16.12 -11.08
CA ALA A 83 -0.07 16.50 -10.86
C ALA A 83 0.75 15.45 -10.09
N GLU A 84 0.20 14.27 -9.79
CA GLU A 84 0.96 13.14 -9.24
C GLU A 84 2.12 12.79 -10.18
N ASP A 85 3.34 12.72 -9.64
CA ASP A 85 4.55 12.48 -10.44
C ASP A 85 5.60 11.65 -9.69
N ILE A 86 6.37 10.88 -10.45
CA ILE A 86 7.52 10.09 -9.98
C ILE A 86 8.69 10.26 -10.94
N SER A 87 9.91 10.31 -10.41
CA SER A 87 11.10 10.34 -11.27
C SER A 87 11.31 8.99 -11.97
N LYS A 88 11.95 9.01 -13.14
CA LYS A 88 12.35 7.79 -13.87
C LYS A 88 13.22 6.88 -13.00
N ASP A 89 14.12 7.45 -12.22
CA ASP A 89 15.03 6.69 -11.35
C ASP A 89 14.26 5.95 -10.25
N TRP A 90 13.23 6.59 -9.67
CA TRP A 90 12.35 5.94 -8.68
C TRP A 90 11.53 4.81 -9.30
N ALA A 91 10.98 5.04 -10.49
CA ALA A 91 10.25 4.01 -11.23
C ALA A 91 11.14 2.81 -11.54
N THR A 92 12.36 3.04 -12.06
CA THR A 92 13.33 1.99 -12.34
C THR A 92 13.76 1.24 -11.08
N ALA A 93 14.05 1.94 -9.99
CA ALA A 93 14.43 1.31 -8.73
C ALA A 93 13.32 0.41 -8.20
N GLY A 94 12.07 0.90 -8.17
CA GLY A 94 10.91 0.10 -7.74
C GLY A 94 10.69 -1.14 -8.60
N ALA A 95 10.79 -1.01 -9.92
CA ALA A 95 10.65 -2.13 -10.84
C ALA A 95 11.78 -3.16 -10.70
N ASN A 96 13.03 -2.73 -10.51
CA ASN A 96 14.16 -3.64 -10.28
C ASN A 96 14.02 -4.41 -8.97
N VAL A 97 13.60 -3.75 -7.88
CA VAL A 97 13.34 -4.43 -6.60
C VAL A 97 12.23 -5.47 -6.78
N LEU A 98 11.15 -5.13 -7.48
CA LEU A 98 10.07 -6.06 -7.78
C LEU A 98 10.56 -7.28 -8.56
N PHE A 99 11.29 -7.05 -9.66
CA PHE A 99 11.84 -8.12 -10.48
C PHE A 99 12.67 -9.10 -9.64
N HIS A 100 13.61 -8.57 -8.86
CA HIS A 100 14.50 -9.39 -8.05
C HIS A 100 13.80 -10.14 -6.92
N ALA A 101 12.83 -9.51 -6.25
CA ALA A 101 12.05 -10.18 -5.21
C ALA A 101 11.19 -11.31 -5.79
N VAL A 102 10.53 -11.06 -6.93
CA VAL A 102 9.71 -12.06 -7.62
C VAL A 102 10.57 -13.24 -8.05
N VAL A 103 11.71 -13.01 -8.72
CA VAL A 103 12.61 -14.09 -9.17
C VAL A 103 13.09 -14.96 -8.00
N GLU A 104 13.44 -14.35 -6.86
CA GLU A 104 13.89 -15.10 -5.68
C GLU A 104 12.78 -15.96 -5.07
N THR A 105 11.53 -15.48 -5.11
CA THR A 105 10.38 -16.21 -4.57
C THR A 105 9.72 -17.14 -5.58
N ALA A 106 10.07 -17.01 -6.86
CA ALA A 106 9.52 -17.84 -7.91
C ALA A 106 10.05 -19.26 -7.75
N VAL A 107 9.16 -20.19 -7.43
CA VAL A 107 9.47 -21.61 -7.48
C VAL A 107 9.64 -21.97 -8.96
N ILE A 108 10.89 -22.01 -9.44
CA ILE A 108 11.19 -22.47 -10.79
C ILE A 108 10.92 -23.98 -10.81
N THR A 109 9.79 -24.36 -11.39
CA THR A 109 9.46 -25.76 -11.66
C THR A 109 9.92 -26.11 -13.07
N GLU A 110 10.56 -27.27 -13.23
CA GLU A 110 10.90 -27.86 -14.54
C GLU A 110 9.66 -28.23 -15.38
#